data_AF-A0A1I0KAV2-F1
#
_entry.id   AF-A0A1I0KAV2-F1
#
_cell.length_a   1.000
_cell.length_b   1.000
_cell.length_c   1.000
_cell.angle_alpha   90.00
_cell.angle_beta   90.00
_cell.angle_gamma   90.00
#
_symmetry.space_group_name_H-M   'P 1'
#
loop_
_entity.id
_entity.type
_entity.pdbx_description
1 polymer ?
#
loop_
_entity_poly.entity_id
_entity_poly.type
_entity_poly.pdbx_seq_one_letter_code
_entity_poly.pdbx_strand_id
1 'polypeptide(L)'
;MVLAGCSISVTDFAGKTCAAAEDCPDPYVCVAARAGAGRTCESLGLPDVADGGTEPLPDGGDGPVPTWCNDVRPILLANCISGCHGEMTGGSGRPDFRLDAYELDGGTPKGAKAMAERIKVRTYDDRNMPPQGLPAPTDAERELVARWAAAGAPECGPPLDGGTDGGP
;
A
#
# COMPACT_ATOMS: atom_id res chain seq x y z
N MET A 1 -12.38 -24.71 46.75
CA MET A 1 -11.73 -24.23 45.52
C MET A 1 -12.85 -23.90 44.52
N VAL A 2 -13.25 -22.63 44.40
CA VAL A 2 -14.26 -22.19 43.42
C VAL A 2 -13.53 -21.25 42.47
N LEU A 3 -13.30 -21.68 41.24
CA LEU A 3 -12.82 -20.82 40.17
C LEU A 3 -14.02 -20.02 39.66
N ALA A 4 -14.13 -18.77 40.08
CA ALA A 4 -15.04 -17.81 39.45
C ALA A 4 -14.40 -17.32 38.15
N GLY A 5 -14.83 -17.86 37.02
CA GLY A 5 -14.50 -17.40 35.68
C GLY A 5 -15.33 -16.18 35.28
N CYS A 6 -14.72 -15.29 34.49
CA CYS A 6 -15.15 -13.93 34.15
C CYS A 6 -16.50 -13.81 33.42
N SER A 7 -17.23 -12.73 33.69
CA SER A 7 -18.12 -12.10 32.71
C SER A 7 -17.85 -10.60 32.65
N ILE A 8 -16.99 -10.18 31.73
CA ILE A 8 -16.95 -8.79 31.28
C ILE A 8 -18.19 -8.63 30.39
N SER A 9 -19.29 -8.11 30.94
CA SER A 9 -20.41 -7.65 30.11
C SER A 9 -20.01 -6.31 29.49
N VAL A 10 -19.24 -6.35 28.40
CA VAL A 10 -19.35 -5.27 27.42
C VAL A 10 -20.68 -5.52 26.73
N THR A 11 -21.69 -4.68 26.98
CA THR A 11 -22.90 -4.73 26.16
C THR A 11 -22.49 -4.45 24.72
N ASP A 12 -22.38 -5.51 23.93
CA ASP A 12 -22.15 -5.42 22.49
C ASP A 12 -23.42 -4.85 21.85
N PHE A 13 -23.27 -3.81 21.04
CA PHE A 13 -24.35 -3.20 20.29
C PHE A 13 -24.28 -3.56 18.80
N ALA A 14 -23.25 -4.29 18.36
CA ALA A 14 -23.15 -4.80 17.00
C ALA A 14 -24.40 -5.62 16.62
N GLY A 15 -24.95 -5.35 15.44
CA GLY A 15 -26.12 -6.05 14.89
C GLY A 15 -27.48 -5.65 15.50
N LYS A 16 -27.55 -4.73 16.46
CA LYS A 16 -28.84 -4.23 16.98
C LYS A 16 -29.50 -3.29 15.99
N THR A 17 -30.81 -3.44 15.80
CA THR A 17 -31.56 -2.55 14.91
C THR A 17 -31.55 -1.11 15.42
N CYS A 18 -31.30 -0.17 14.53
CA CYS A 18 -31.29 1.26 14.81
C CYS A 18 -32.12 2.01 13.74
N ALA A 19 -32.62 3.19 14.08
CA ALA A 19 -33.28 4.09 13.12
C ALA A 19 -32.38 5.28 12.79
N ALA A 20 -31.65 5.79 13.78
CA ALA A 20 -30.76 6.93 13.70
C ALA A 20 -29.42 6.66 14.41
N ALA A 21 -28.44 7.56 14.23
CA ALA A 21 -27.08 7.37 14.75
C ALA A 21 -27.05 7.37 16.29
N GLU A 22 -27.95 8.14 16.91
CA GLU A 22 -28.06 8.32 18.36
C GLU A 22 -28.59 7.05 19.07
N ASP A 23 -29.17 6.10 18.32
CA ASP A 23 -29.60 4.80 18.84
C ASP A 23 -28.40 3.87 19.12
N CYS A 24 -27.23 4.20 18.58
CA CYS A 24 -25.99 3.46 18.75
C CYS A 24 -25.06 4.26 19.68
N PRO A 25 -24.69 3.74 20.87
CA PRO A 25 -23.69 4.40 21.70
C PRO A 25 -22.32 4.32 21.02
N ASP A 26 -21.44 5.29 21.29
CA ASP A 26 -20.04 5.18 20.85
C ASP A 26 -19.42 3.85 21.36
N PRO A 27 -18.66 3.13 20.53
CA PRO A 27 -18.14 3.47 19.19
C PRO A 27 -19.01 2.98 18.01
N TYR A 28 -20.27 2.62 18.23
CA TYR A 28 -21.12 2.01 17.21
C TYR A 28 -21.86 3.07 16.39
N VAL A 29 -22.10 2.78 15.11
CA VAL A 29 -22.82 3.68 14.20
C VAL A 29 -23.90 2.95 13.43
N CYS A 30 -25.00 3.66 13.17
CA CYS A 30 -26.18 3.08 12.54
C CYS A 30 -26.05 3.02 11.01
N VAL A 31 -25.71 1.84 10.47
CA VAL A 31 -25.50 1.62 9.03
C VAL A 31 -26.52 0.65 8.43
N ALA A 32 -26.78 0.78 7.12
CA ALA A 32 -27.60 -0.18 6.39
C ALA A 32 -26.69 -1.21 5.73
N ALA A 33 -26.65 -2.44 6.25
CA ALA A 33 -25.82 -3.52 5.69
C ALA A 33 -26.16 -3.85 4.22
N ARG A 34 -27.40 -3.60 3.79
CA ARG A 34 -27.84 -3.66 2.38
C ARG A 34 -29.11 -2.84 2.17
N ALA A 35 -29.33 -2.36 0.95
CA ALA A 35 -30.56 -1.65 0.58
C ALA A 35 -31.79 -2.54 0.87
N GLY A 36 -32.68 -2.08 1.77
CA GLY A 36 -33.93 -2.77 2.13
C GLY A 36 -33.87 -3.75 3.31
N ALA A 37 -32.75 -3.89 4.02
CA ALA A 37 -32.64 -4.82 5.17
C ALA A 37 -32.91 -4.22 6.55
N GLY A 38 -33.24 -2.93 6.63
CA GLY A 38 -33.16 -2.21 7.88
C GLY A 38 -31.71 -1.82 8.22
N ARG A 39 -31.54 -1.02 9.27
CA ARG A 39 -30.24 -0.52 9.72
C ARG A 39 -29.86 -1.20 11.03
N THR A 40 -28.58 -1.47 11.20
CA THR A 40 -28.01 -2.03 12.41
C THR A 40 -26.86 -1.16 12.92
N CYS A 41 -26.69 -1.14 14.24
CA CYS A 41 -25.49 -0.59 14.85
C CYS A 41 -24.33 -1.52 14.47
N GLU A 42 -23.36 -1.01 13.74
CA GLU A 42 -22.11 -1.72 13.47
C GLU A 42 -21.00 -1.01 14.23
N SER A 43 -20.01 -1.75 14.71
CA SER A 43 -18.75 -1.16 15.10
C SER A 43 -18.04 -0.76 13.82
N LEU A 44 -18.34 0.40 13.25
CA LEU A 44 -17.38 0.96 12.31
C LEU A 44 -16.14 1.23 13.14
N GLY A 45 -15.05 0.58 12.76
CA GLY A 45 -13.78 0.65 13.44
C GLY A 45 -13.51 2.06 13.95
N LEU A 46 -13.11 2.15 15.21
CA LEU A 46 -12.35 3.30 15.69
C LEU A 46 -11.33 3.68 14.61
N PRO A 47 -10.97 4.97 14.43
CA PRO A 47 -10.01 5.39 13.40
C PRO A 47 -8.63 4.73 13.43
N ASP A 48 -8.40 3.72 14.29
CA ASP A 48 -7.20 2.91 14.41
C ASP A 48 -7.44 1.37 14.44
N VAL A 49 -8.62 0.86 14.08
CA VAL A 49 -8.83 -0.61 14.01
C VAL A 49 -9.62 -0.99 12.76
N ALA A 50 -8.93 -1.54 11.76
CA ALA A 50 -9.51 -1.99 10.50
C ALA A 50 -10.54 -3.11 10.71
N ASP A 51 -11.68 -3.00 10.03
CA ASP A 51 -12.72 -4.01 9.98
C ASP A 51 -12.20 -5.28 9.28
N GLY A 52 -12.21 -6.40 9.99
CA GLY A 52 -11.87 -7.72 9.47
C GLY A 52 -12.93 -8.19 8.47
N GLY A 53 -12.70 -7.91 7.18
CA GLY A 53 -13.74 -8.13 6.18
C GLY A 53 -13.30 -8.20 4.72
N THR A 54 -12.08 -8.63 4.43
CA THR A 54 -11.62 -9.33 3.21
C THR A 54 -10.11 -9.47 3.37
N GLU A 55 -9.59 -10.69 3.42
CA GLU A 55 -8.16 -11.00 3.56
C GLU A 55 -7.27 -9.95 2.85
N PRO A 56 -6.63 -9.04 3.59
CA PRO A 56 -5.69 -8.10 3.02
C PRO A 56 -4.51 -8.89 2.48
N LEU A 57 -4.01 -8.49 1.31
CA LEU A 57 -2.68 -8.90 0.84
C LEU A 57 -1.68 -8.71 1.98
N PRO A 58 -0.75 -9.67 2.22
CA PRO A 58 0.13 -9.61 3.36
C PRO A 58 0.93 -8.31 3.34
N ASP A 59 0.70 -7.47 4.36
CA ASP A 59 1.42 -6.25 4.76
C ASP A 59 1.63 -5.13 3.71
N GLY A 60 0.83 -5.07 2.65
CA GLY A 60 0.83 -3.94 1.72
C GLY A 60 -0.15 -2.85 2.13
N GLY A 61 0.29 -1.92 2.99
CA GLY A 61 -0.56 -0.92 3.68
C GLY A 61 -1.68 -0.28 2.87
N ASP A 62 -2.77 0.10 3.54
CA ASP A 62 -4.06 0.58 3.00
C ASP A 62 -4.02 1.92 2.24
N GLY A 63 -2.83 2.44 1.92
CA GLY A 63 -2.64 3.67 1.16
C GLY A 63 -2.85 3.48 -0.34
N PRO A 64 -2.99 4.58 -1.11
CA PRO A 64 -3.09 4.54 -2.56
C PRO A 64 -2.02 3.67 -3.22
N VAL A 65 -2.39 3.02 -4.33
CA VAL A 65 -1.44 2.23 -5.14
C VAL A 65 -0.32 3.16 -5.63
N PRO A 66 0.94 2.89 -5.27
CA PRO A 66 2.05 3.72 -5.72
C PRO A 66 2.27 3.60 -7.23
N THR A 67 2.77 4.67 -7.83
CA THR A 67 2.98 4.80 -9.27
C THR A 67 4.46 5.02 -9.57
N TRP A 68 4.89 4.63 -10.77
CA TRP A 68 6.29 4.80 -11.16
C TRP A 68 6.69 6.29 -11.17
N CYS A 69 5.90 7.14 -11.79
CA CYS A 69 6.23 8.55 -12.01
C CYS A 69 6.41 9.34 -10.70
N ASN A 70 5.49 9.16 -9.74
CA ASN A 70 5.43 9.98 -8.53
C ASN A 70 6.13 9.34 -7.33
N ASP A 71 6.05 8.02 -7.19
CA ASP A 71 6.42 7.35 -5.94
C ASP A 71 7.71 6.53 -6.10
N VAL A 72 7.83 5.73 -7.16
CA VAL A 72 8.94 4.76 -7.29
C VAL A 72 10.16 5.33 -8.01
N ARG A 73 9.99 6.13 -9.07
CA ARG A 73 11.11 6.69 -9.82
C ARG A 73 12.05 7.53 -8.96
N PRO A 74 11.58 8.38 -8.02
CA PRO A 74 12.48 9.10 -7.11
C PRO A 74 13.34 8.15 -6.25
N ILE A 75 12.77 7.04 -5.78
CA ILE A 75 13.47 6.02 -4.99
C ILE A 75 14.54 5.32 -5.84
N LEU A 76 14.18 4.91 -7.06
CA LEU A 76 15.12 4.28 -8.00
C LEU A 76 16.26 5.24 -8.38
N LEU A 77 15.98 6.52 -8.52
CA LEU A 77 16.98 7.55 -8.84
C LEU A 77 17.98 7.72 -7.70
N ALA A 78 17.49 7.83 -6.47
CA ALA A 78 18.35 8.03 -5.29
C ALA A 78 19.22 6.82 -4.98
N ASN A 79 18.72 5.60 -5.24
CA ASN A 79 19.34 4.39 -4.69
C ASN A 79 19.87 3.39 -5.76
N CYS A 80 19.35 3.39 -6.98
CA CYS A 80 19.59 2.29 -7.93
C CYS A 80 20.26 2.72 -9.24
N ILE A 81 19.92 3.91 -9.75
CA ILE A 81 20.28 4.33 -11.10
C ILE A 81 21.74 4.74 -11.21
N SER A 82 22.23 5.54 -10.26
CA SER A 82 23.54 6.20 -10.37
C SER A 82 24.68 5.19 -10.52
N GLY A 83 25.26 5.13 -11.73
CA GLY A 83 26.42 4.29 -12.08
C GLY A 83 26.13 2.79 -12.28
N CYS A 84 24.92 2.32 -11.99
CA CYS A 84 24.60 0.89 -11.97
C CYS A 84 23.44 0.49 -12.89
N HIS A 85 22.28 1.13 -12.77
CA HIS A 85 21.06 0.74 -13.48
C HIS A 85 20.39 1.89 -14.24
N GLY A 86 21.15 2.90 -14.64
CA GLY A 86 20.72 3.95 -15.57
C GLY A 86 21.29 3.76 -16.97
N GLU A 87 21.38 4.84 -17.74
CA GLU A 87 22.16 4.88 -19.01
C GLU A 87 23.58 4.29 -18.85
N MET A 88 24.26 4.62 -17.75
CA MET A 88 25.54 4.03 -17.39
C MET A 88 25.33 2.80 -16.50
N THR A 89 25.68 1.62 -17.01
CA THR A 89 25.51 0.33 -16.34
C THR A 89 26.81 -0.34 -15.88
N GLY A 90 27.95 0.37 -16.00
CA GLY A 90 29.28 -0.18 -15.72
C GLY A 90 29.44 -0.73 -14.31
N GLY A 91 28.79 -0.12 -13.31
CA GLY A 91 28.85 -0.56 -11.91
C GLY A 91 28.04 -1.84 -11.61
N SER A 92 27.04 -2.18 -12.43
CA SER A 92 26.25 -3.41 -12.23
C SER A 92 26.67 -4.56 -13.15
N GLY A 93 27.30 -4.25 -14.28
CA GLY A 93 27.55 -5.23 -15.34
C GLY A 93 26.27 -5.78 -15.98
N ARG A 94 25.14 -5.08 -15.81
CA ARG A 94 23.81 -5.47 -16.33
C ARG A 94 23.31 -4.44 -17.34
N PRO A 95 23.79 -4.49 -18.60
CA PRO A 95 23.32 -3.58 -19.65
C PRO A 95 21.96 -3.99 -20.24
N ASP A 96 21.40 -5.14 -19.84
CA ASP A 96 20.16 -5.70 -20.37
C ASP A 96 18.90 -5.01 -19.84
N PHE A 97 19.02 -4.13 -18.85
CA PHE A 97 17.90 -3.34 -18.34
C PHE A 97 18.35 -1.99 -17.79
N ARG A 98 17.38 -1.08 -17.71
CA ARG A 98 17.52 0.30 -17.26
C ARG A 98 16.31 0.66 -16.41
N LEU A 99 16.58 1.31 -15.27
CA LEU A 99 15.57 1.71 -14.28
C LEU A 99 15.23 3.20 -14.34
N ASP A 100 15.98 3.98 -15.13
CA ASP A 100 15.73 5.40 -15.40
C ASP A 100 14.64 5.65 -16.45
N ALA A 101 14.20 4.59 -17.13
CA ALA A 101 13.06 4.59 -18.05
C ALA A 101 12.03 3.53 -17.63
N TYR A 102 10.75 3.83 -17.81
CA TYR A 102 9.66 2.93 -17.44
C TYR A 102 9.55 1.75 -18.43
N GLU A 103 9.52 2.05 -19.73
CA GLU A 103 9.65 1.14 -20.85
C GLU A 103 10.64 1.75 -21.86
N LEU A 104 11.26 0.91 -22.70
CA LEU A 104 12.12 1.35 -23.79
C LEU A 104 11.67 0.69 -25.10
N ASP A 105 11.81 1.45 -26.20
CA ASP A 105 11.49 0.98 -27.54
C ASP A 105 12.36 -0.23 -27.93
N GLY A 106 11.75 -1.22 -28.56
CA GLY A 106 12.45 -2.43 -29.01
C GLY A 106 12.70 -3.48 -27.92
N GLY A 107 12.30 -3.24 -26.66
CA GLY A 107 12.25 -4.24 -25.59
C GLY A 107 13.60 -4.67 -25.01
N THR A 108 14.72 -4.12 -25.49
CA THR A 108 16.05 -4.28 -24.90
C THR A 108 16.84 -2.98 -25.08
N PRO A 109 17.37 -2.38 -24.00
CA PRO A 109 17.29 -2.84 -22.62
C PRO A 109 15.85 -2.81 -22.08
N LYS A 110 15.53 -3.67 -21.12
CA LYS A 110 14.22 -3.67 -20.43
C LYS A 110 14.08 -2.43 -19.54
N GLY A 111 12.88 -1.87 -19.46
CA GLY A 111 12.57 -0.77 -18.54
C GLY A 111 12.18 -1.23 -17.14
N ALA A 112 11.92 -0.26 -16.24
CA ALA A 112 11.52 -0.51 -14.86
C ALA A 112 10.27 -1.42 -14.75
N LYS A 113 9.27 -1.25 -15.62
CA LYS A 113 8.05 -2.08 -15.64
C LYS A 113 8.36 -3.56 -15.83
N ALA A 114 9.15 -3.87 -16.84
CA ALA A 114 9.56 -5.25 -17.15
C ALA A 114 10.45 -5.86 -16.07
N MET A 115 11.04 -5.03 -15.20
CA MET A 115 11.90 -5.43 -14.10
C MET A 115 11.20 -5.39 -12.73
N ALA A 116 9.93 -4.98 -12.65
CA ALA A 116 9.27 -4.65 -11.38
C ALA A 116 9.35 -5.76 -10.32
N GLU A 117 9.02 -7.01 -10.68
CA GLU A 117 9.11 -8.13 -9.74
C GLU A 117 10.56 -8.40 -9.30
N ARG A 118 11.52 -8.27 -10.23
CA ARG A 118 12.94 -8.43 -9.90
C ARG A 118 13.42 -7.34 -8.96
N ILE A 119 12.95 -6.10 -9.13
CA ILE A 119 13.25 -4.97 -8.26
C ILE A 119 12.70 -5.28 -6.85
N LYS A 120 11.42 -5.66 -6.74
CA LYS A 120 10.80 -6.07 -5.47
C LYS A 120 11.63 -7.15 -4.77
N VAL A 121 11.95 -8.25 -5.45
CA VAL A 121 12.74 -9.34 -4.83
C VAL A 121 14.07 -8.84 -4.29
N ARG A 122 14.78 -7.99 -5.04
CA ARG A 122 16.14 -7.57 -4.64
C ARG A 122 16.15 -6.45 -3.61
N THR A 123 15.16 -5.57 -3.63
CA THR A 123 15.08 -4.42 -2.72
C THR A 123 14.23 -4.71 -1.49
N TYR A 124 13.14 -5.45 -1.59
CA TYR A 124 12.20 -5.67 -0.49
C TYR A 124 12.44 -7.04 0.18
N ASP A 125 12.39 -8.12 -0.59
CA ASP A 125 12.46 -9.49 -0.04
C ASP A 125 13.88 -9.82 0.43
N ASP A 126 14.87 -9.75 -0.47
CA ASP A 126 16.26 -10.12 -0.17
C ASP A 126 17.05 -8.98 0.50
N ARG A 127 16.63 -7.73 0.29
CA ARG A 127 17.33 -6.50 0.71
C ARG A 127 18.83 -6.48 0.36
N ASN A 128 19.19 -7.05 -0.79
CA ASN A 128 20.58 -7.18 -1.26
C ASN A 128 20.90 -6.24 -2.44
N MET A 129 19.95 -5.39 -2.82
CA MET A 129 20.18 -4.22 -3.65
C MET A 129 19.64 -2.97 -2.95
N PRO A 130 20.39 -1.86 -2.98
CA PRO A 130 21.75 -1.73 -3.53
C PRO A 130 22.81 -2.53 -2.76
N PRO A 131 24.01 -2.81 -3.34
CA PRO A 131 25.10 -3.45 -2.61
C PRO A 131 25.47 -2.71 -1.32
N GLN A 132 26.00 -3.45 -0.34
CA GLN A 132 26.42 -2.86 0.93
C GLN A 132 27.39 -1.69 0.72
N GLY A 133 27.21 -0.61 1.50
CA GLY A 133 28.03 0.60 1.43
C GLY A 133 27.53 1.66 0.46
N LEU A 134 26.45 1.40 -0.29
CA LEU A 134 25.76 2.41 -1.11
C LEU A 134 24.50 2.94 -0.40
N PRO A 135 24.01 4.14 -0.78
CA PRO A 135 22.72 4.64 -0.34
C PRO A 135 21.64 3.59 -0.62
N ALA A 136 20.84 3.29 0.39
CA ALA A 136 19.83 2.24 0.34
C ALA A 136 18.47 2.82 0.73
N PRO A 137 17.37 2.37 0.11
CA PRO A 137 16.04 2.84 0.49
C PRO A 137 15.72 2.50 1.95
N THR A 138 14.97 3.38 2.60
CA THR A 138 14.32 3.15 3.89
C THR A 138 13.28 2.03 3.79
N ASP A 139 12.84 1.48 4.93
CA ASP A 139 11.82 0.44 4.94
C ASP A 139 10.50 0.91 4.30
N ALA A 140 10.09 2.16 4.54
CA ALA A 140 8.89 2.75 3.92
C ALA A 140 9.02 2.86 2.39
N GLU A 141 10.20 3.25 1.88
CA GLU A 141 10.44 3.29 0.44
C GLU A 141 10.46 1.88 -0.19
N ARG A 142 10.99 0.88 0.52
CA ARG A 142 10.94 -0.52 0.03
C ARG A 142 9.51 -1.02 -0.05
N GLU A 143 8.66 -0.67 0.91
CA GLU A 143 7.24 -0.99 0.91
C GLU A 143 6.51 -0.33 -0.28
N LEU A 144 6.81 0.93 -0.59
CA LEU A 144 6.28 1.58 -1.80
C LEU A 144 6.64 0.83 -3.08
N VAL A 145 7.88 0.37 -3.20
CA VAL A 145 8.34 -0.40 -4.36
C VAL A 145 7.67 -1.78 -4.42
N ALA A 146 7.48 -2.44 -3.28
CA ALA A 146 6.81 -3.74 -3.20
C ALA A 146 5.33 -3.63 -3.63
N ARG A 147 4.60 -2.66 -3.10
CA ARG A 147 3.19 -2.41 -3.47
C ARG A 147 3.04 -2.03 -4.95
N TRP A 148 3.92 -1.18 -5.47
CA TRP A 148 3.92 -0.84 -6.91
C TRP A 148 4.11 -2.08 -7.79
N ALA A 149 5.10 -2.94 -7.47
CA ALA A 149 5.33 -4.16 -8.23
C ALA A 149 4.15 -5.13 -8.14
N ALA A 150 3.59 -5.33 -6.94
CA ALA A 150 2.43 -6.19 -6.71
C ALA A 150 1.17 -5.70 -7.44
N ALA A 151 1.01 -4.39 -7.61
CA ALA A 151 -0.11 -3.79 -8.34
C ALA A 151 0.06 -3.81 -9.87
N GLY A 152 1.06 -4.53 -10.41
CA GLY A 152 1.31 -4.59 -11.85
C GLY A 152 2.11 -3.41 -12.39
N ALA A 153 2.83 -2.70 -11.51
CA ALA A 153 3.76 -1.63 -11.84
C ALA A 153 3.14 -0.48 -12.66
N PRO A 154 2.07 0.19 -12.19
CA PRO A 154 1.45 1.29 -12.92
C PRO A 154 2.45 2.43 -13.20
N GLU A 155 2.40 3.00 -14.41
CA GLU A 155 3.35 4.03 -14.87
C GLU A 155 3.14 5.35 -14.12
N CYS A 156 2.08 6.08 -14.45
CA CYS A 156 1.68 7.27 -13.74
C CYS A 156 0.23 7.07 -13.24
N GLY A 157 -0.09 7.60 -12.06
CA GLY A 157 -1.48 7.77 -11.64
C GLY A 157 -2.10 8.97 -12.33
N PRO A 158 -3.43 9.17 -12.21
CA PRO A 158 -3.97 10.51 -12.39
C PRO A 158 -3.21 11.47 -11.45
N PRO A 159 -3.03 12.76 -11.81
CA PRO A 159 -2.50 13.74 -10.89
C PRO A 159 -3.19 13.59 -9.53
N LEU A 160 -2.44 13.67 -8.44
CA LEU A 160 -3.03 13.83 -7.12
C LEU A 160 -3.69 15.21 -7.13
N ASP A 161 -4.89 15.29 -7.68
CA ASP A 161 -5.78 16.41 -7.46
C ASP A 161 -6.09 16.37 -5.96
N GLY A 162 -5.24 17.03 -5.18
CA GLY A 162 -5.55 17.50 -3.84
C GLY A 162 -6.64 18.56 -3.96
N GLY A 163 -7.80 18.11 -4.43
CA GLY A 163 -9.00 18.90 -4.67
C GLY A 163 -9.54 19.36 -3.34
N THR A 164 -9.05 20.52 -2.94
CA THR A 164 -9.49 21.39 -1.87
C THR A 164 -11.00 21.35 -1.69
N ASP A 165 -11.41 21.15 -0.44
CA ASP A 165 -12.71 21.50 0.08
C ASP A 165 -12.95 23.01 -0.15
N GLY A 166 -13.63 23.34 -1.24
CA GLY A 166 -14.04 24.69 -1.57
C GLY A 166 -15.52 24.69 -1.95
N GLY A 167 -16.37 25.19 -1.04
CA GLY A 167 -17.82 25.32 -1.17
C GLY A 167 -18.27 26.24 -2.32
N PRO A 168 -19.56 26.64 -2.39
CA PRO A 168 -20.34 27.21 -1.27
C PRO A 168 -21.50 26.37 -0.74
#